data_AF-A0A9D8FAG0-F1
#
_entry.id   AF-A0A9D8FAG0-F1
#
_cell.length_a   1.000
_cell.length_b   1.000
_cell.length_c   1.000
_cell.angle_alpha   90.00
_cell.angle_beta   90.00
_cell.angle_gamma   90.00
#
_symmetry.space_group_name_H-M   'P 1'
#
loop_
_entity.id
_entity.type
_entity.pdbx_description
1 polymer ?
#
loop_
_entity_poly.entity_id
_entity_poly.type
_entity_poly.pdbx_seq_one_letter_code
_entity_poly.pdbx_strand_id
1 'polypeptide(L)'
;MWISKRARAAWLVVLLGSWFAPGWLSAKDFVLARDALARLTLLFHRHARFNPDAPAPTPKEAGDILRRVRSRSPRATRPCASSSKTIEVPGFAGFHDFSAACPEQVRSVCGGAWRKYLQRGHWRMVFPFTGRQQERTARKLTLRLARQELVALHILKFPALTINHAVLAYQRVEKDGRLEAILAYDPNQPREPLSLRWNPELKRFSMAPNSYFAGGLIDVSPVYSSWWN
;
A
#
# COMPACT_ATOMS: atom_id res chain seq x y z
N MET A 1 -10.97 20.54 -13.87
CA MET A 1 -12.07 20.60 -12.89
C MET A 1 -11.54 20.15 -11.53
N TRP A 2 -11.46 21.06 -10.54
CA TRP A 2 -10.73 20.86 -9.28
C TRP A 2 -11.61 20.16 -8.23
N ILE A 3 -11.30 18.90 -7.91
CA ILE A 3 -11.97 18.15 -6.83
C ILE A 3 -11.30 18.49 -5.49
N SER A 4 -12.07 18.98 -4.52
CA SER A 4 -11.62 19.47 -3.21
C SER A 4 -10.93 18.40 -2.34
N LYS A 5 -10.12 18.85 -1.37
CA LYS A 5 -9.36 17.99 -0.44
C LYS A 5 -10.25 17.02 0.37
N ARG A 6 -11.49 17.38 0.69
CA ARG A 6 -12.47 16.51 1.37
C ARG A 6 -13.10 15.49 0.42
N ALA A 7 -13.37 15.89 -0.82
CA ALA A 7 -13.87 14.98 -1.83
C ALA A 7 -12.81 13.91 -2.16
N ARG A 8 -11.52 14.22 -2.28
CA ARG A 8 -10.50 13.20 -2.59
C ARG A 8 -10.30 12.13 -1.49
N ALA A 9 -10.45 12.48 -0.21
CA ALA A 9 -10.41 11.53 0.89
C ALA A 9 -11.63 10.59 0.85
N ALA A 10 -12.82 11.12 0.55
CA ALA A 10 -14.01 10.31 0.31
C ALA A 10 -13.86 9.42 -0.94
N TRP A 11 -13.21 9.90 -2.00
CA TRP A 11 -12.98 9.13 -3.22
C TRP A 11 -11.98 7.99 -3.05
N LEU A 12 -10.92 8.12 -2.24
CA LEU A 12 -10.02 7.00 -1.93
C LEU A 12 -10.66 5.99 -0.97
N VAL A 13 -11.47 6.45 0.00
CA VAL A 13 -12.22 5.56 0.92
C VAL A 13 -13.33 4.79 0.19
N VAL A 14 -14.00 5.41 -0.80
CA VAL A 14 -15.00 4.76 -1.67
C VAL A 14 -14.36 3.81 -2.68
N LEU A 15 -13.17 4.13 -3.21
CA LEU A 15 -12.38 3.23 -4.06
C LEU A 15 -11.63 2.13 -3.29
N LEU A 16 -11.73 2.07 -1.96
CA LEU A 16 -11.05 1.05 -1.14
C LEU A 16 -12.03 0.32 -0.19
N GLY A 17 -13.33 0.63 -0.27
CA GLY A 17 -14.36 0.15 0.64
C GLY A 17 -14.88 -1.24 0.30
N SER A 18 -14.49 -2.21 1.14
CA SER A 18 -15.03 -3.59 1.25
C SER A 18 -14.31 -4.67 0.44
N TRP A 19 -13.15 -5.08 0.94
CA TRP A 19 -12.42 -6.23 0.42
C TRP A 19 -12.81 -7.51 1.19
N PHE A 20 -13.20 -8.52 0.42
CA PHE A 20 -13.46 -9.93 0.77
C PHE A 20 -14.72 -10.30 1.57
N ALA A 21 -15.38 -11.37 1.08
CA ALA A 21 -16.34 -12.17 1.81
C ALA A 21 -15.63 -13.07 2.85
N PRO A 22 -16.25 -13.40 4.00
CA PRO A 22 -15.62 -14.21 5.05
C PRO A 22 -15.28 -15.64 4.57
N GLY A 23 -14.16 -16.22 5.05
CA GLY A 23 -13.87 -17.67 4.97
C GLY A 23 -12.69 -18.13 4.10
N TRP A 24 -11.70 -17.29 3.82
CA TRP A 24 -10.88 -17.40 2.60
C TRP A 24 -9.51 -18.10 2.61
N LEU A 25 -8.87 -18.55 3.72
CA LEU A 25 -7.63 -19.37 3.72
C LEU A 25 -7.06 -19.57 5.15
N SER A 26 -6.10 -20.50 5.32
CA SER A 26 -5.36 -20.71 6.58
C SER A 26 -4.59 -19.44 7.00
N ALA A 27 -4.37 -19.24 8.32
CA ALA A 27 -3.77 -18.04 8.89
C ALA A 27 -2.42 -17.62 8.29
N LYS A 28 -1.64 -18.57 7.74
CA LYS A 28 -0.32 -18.30 7.13
C LYS A 28 -0.45 -17.76 5.71
N ASP A 29 -1.29 -18.35 4.87
CA ASP A 29 -1.52 -17.85 3.50
C ASP A 29 -2.20 -16.46 3.50
N PHE A 30 -2.92 -16.17 4.59
CA PHE A 30 -3.64 -14.93 4.81
C PHE A 30 -2.75 -13.69 4.98
N VAL A 31 -1.64 -13.78 5.72
CA VAL A 31 -0.69 -12.65 5.93
C VAL A 31 -0.03 -12.21 4.61
N LEU A 32 0.12 -13.16 3.69
CA LEU A 32 1.07 -13.10 2.60
C LEU A 32 0.41 -12.67 1.28
N ALA A 33 -0.90 -12.92 1.19
CA ALA A 33 -1.77 -12.30 0.21
C ALA A 33 -1.89 -10.77 0.39
N ARG A 34 -1.78 -10.25 1.63
CA ARG A 34 -1.98 -8.82 1.95
C ARG A 34 -0.84 -7.92 1.48
N ASP A 35 0.41 -8.32 1.71
CA ASP A 35 1.58 -7.60 1.21
C ASP A 35 1.61 -7.60 -0.33
N ALA A 36 1.24 -8.72 -0.93
CA ALA A 36 1.07 -8.84 -2.37
C ALA A 36 -0.02 -7.88 -2.88
N LEU A 37 -1.09 -7.68 -2.10
CA LEU A 37 -2.18 -6.78 -2.44
C LEU A 37 -1.79 -5.30 -2.33
N ALA A 38 -1.08 -4.90 -1.27
CA ALA A 38 -0.51 -3.57 -1.13
C ALA A 38 0.44 -3.26 -2.31
N ARG A 39 1.31 -4.21 -2.66
CA ARG A 39 2.18 -4.10 -3.84
C ARG A 39 1.39 -3.96 -5.13
N LEU A 40 0.38 -4.80 -5.33
CA LEU A 40 -0.40 -4.81 -6.57
C LEU A 40 -1.14 -3.48 -6.75
N THR A 41 -1.80 -3.00 -5.69
CA THR A 41 -2.45 -1.68 -5.66
C THR A 41 -1.48 -0.56 -6.02
N LEU A 42 -0.26 -0.59 -5.47
CA LEU A 42 0.79 0.38 -5.81
C LEU A 42 1.18 0.32 -7.29
N LEU A 43 1.28 -0.88 -7.86
CA LEU A 43 1.64 -1.08 -9.26
C LEU A 43 0.53 -0.60 -10.20
N PHE A 44 -0.74 -0.88 -9.90
CA PHE A 44 -1.87 -0.34 -10.66
C PHE A 44 -1.89 1.18 -10.61
N HIS A 45 -1.71 1.79 -9.42
CA HIS A 45 -1.67 3.24 -9.31
C HIS A 45 -0.59 3.88 -10.20
N ARG A 46 0.59 3.26 -10.29
CA ARG A 46 1.73 3.81 -11.03
C ARG A 46 1.70 3.51 -12.52
N HIS A 47 1.21 2.33 -12.90
CA HIS A 47 1.41 1.81 -14.26
C HIS A 47 0.11 1.57 -15.01
N ALA A 48 -1.05 1.72 -14.37
CA ALA A 48 -2.33 1.47 -15.01
C ALA A 48 -3.22 2.73 -15.06
N ARG A 49 -4.14 2.74 -16.03
CA ARG A 49 -5.24 3.70 -16.13
C ARG A 49 -6.52 2.95 -16.36
N PHE A 50 -7.57 3.40 -15.68
CA PHE A 50 -8.88 2.78 -15.68
C PHE A 50 -9.77 3.51 -16.68
N ASN A 51 -10.47 2.75 -17.52
CA ASN A 51 -11.41 3.25 -18.50
C ASN A 51 -12.78 2.61 -18.24
N PRO A 52 -13.66 3.24 -17.46
CA PRO A 52 -14.94 2.66 -17.08
C PRO A 52 -15.92 2.53 -18.25
N ASP A 53 -15.74 3.30 -19.32
CA ASP A 53 -16.65 3.34 -20.46
C ASP A 53 -16.36 2.22 -21.49
N ALA A 54 -15.20 1.57 -21.38
CA ALA A 54 -14.83 0.45 -22.24
C ALA A 54 -15.46 -0.88 -21.77
N PRO A 55 -15.65 -1.87 -22.67
CA PRO A 55 -16.16 -3.18 -22.29
C PRO A 55 -15.27 -3.89 -21.26
N ALA A 56 -15.89 -4.55 -20.28
CA ALA A 56 -15.17 -5.32 -19.28
C ALA A 56 -14.36 -6.48 -19.93
N PRO A 57 -13.12 -6.73 -19.47
CA PRO A 57 -12.26 -7.75 -20.04
C PRO A 57 -12.78 -9.15 -19.69
N THR A 58 -12.52 -10.11 -20.58
CA THR A 58 -12.69 -11.53 -20.29
C THR A 58 -11.76 -11.97 -19.15
N PRO A 59 -12.07 -13.10 -18.47
CA PRO A 59 -11.20 -13.69 -17.46
C PRO A 59 -9.73 -13.85 -17.88
N LYS A 60 -9.49 -14.19 -19.16
CA LYS A 60 -8.15 -14.34 -19.73
C LYS A 60 -7.43 -12.99 -19.85
N GLU A 61 -8.12 -11.99 -20.40
CA GLU A 61 -7.58 -10.63 -20.55
C GLU A 61 -7.30 -9.97 -19.20
N ALA A 62 -8.18 -10.17 -18.20
CA ALA A 62 -7.93 -9.72 -16.83
C ALA A 62 -6.64 -10.34 -16.25
N GLY A 63 -6.42 -11.64 -16.49
CA GLY A 63 -5.19 -12.32 -16.12
C GLY A 63 -3.93 -11.74 -16.80
N ASP A 64 -4.04 -11.39 -18.08
CA ASP A 64 -2.94 -10.77 -18.83
C ASP A 64 -2.62 -9.35 -18.35
N ILE A 65 -3.65 -8.54 -18.06
CA ILE A 65 -3.50 -7.22 -17.43
C ILE A 65 -2.75 -7.36 -16.10
N LEU A 66 -3.18 -8.27 -15.23
CA LEU A 66 -2.54 -8.51 -13.94
C LEU A 66 -1.07 -8.92 -14.07
N ARG A 67 -0.75 -9.83 -15.01
CA ARG A 67 0.63 -10.23 -15.29
C ARG A 67 1.49 -9.07 -15.79
N ARG A 68 0.96 -8.25 -16.70
CA ARG A 68 1.64 -7.06 -17.25
C ARG A 68 1.89 -6.01 -16.17
N VAL A 69 0.93 -5.75 -15.29
CA VAL A 69 1.11 -4.81 -14.18
C VAL A 69 2.14 -5.35 -13.19
N ARG A 70 2.05 -6.65 -12.85
CA ARG A 70 2.98 -7.31 -11.90
C ARG A 70 4.43 -7.33 -12.39
N SER A 71 4.66 -7.40 -13.70
CA SER A 71 6.02 -7.38 -14.26
C SER A 71 6.67 -5.99 -14.23
N ARG A 72 5.92 -4.92 -13.92
CA ARG A 72 6.47 -3.58 -13.77
C ARG A 72 7.27 -3.41 -12.48
N SER A 73 8.23 -2.48 -12.53
CA SER A 73 9.05 -2.15 -11.37
C SER A 73 8.23 -1.41 -10.30
N PRO A 74 8.22 -1.90 -9.04
CA PRO A 74 7.59 -1.20 -7.92
C PRO A 74 8.46 -0.03 -7.41
N ARG A 75 9.63 0.22 -8.01
CA ARG A 75 10.53 1.34 -7.65
C ARG A 75 10.31 2.60 -8.50
N ALA A 76 9.49 2.52 -9.54
CA ALA A 76 9.14 3.70 -10.34
C ALA A 76 8.45 4.73 -9.44
N THR A 77 8.99 5.94 -9.33
CA THR A 77 8.51 6.98 -8.39
C THR A 77 7.43 7.88 -8.97
N ARG A 78 7.24 7.89 -10.30
CA ARG A 78 6.19 8.65 -10.98
C ARG A 78 5.31 7.71 -11.80
N PRO A 79 4.01 8.01 -11.94
CA PRO A 79 3.17 7.33 -12.91
C PRO A 79 3.81 7.44 -14.31
N CYS A 80 3.76 6.38 -15.12
CA CYS A 80 4.31 6.44 -16.48
C CYS A 80 3.71 7.65 -17.22
N ALA A 81 4.56 8.62 -17.59
CA ALA A 81 4.14 9.84 -18.25
C ALA A 81 3.82 9.64 -19.75
N SER A 82 4.35 8.57 -20.36
CA SER A 82 3.98 8.22 -21.74
C SER A 82 2.76 7.31 -21.75
N SER A 83 1.75 7.71 -22.54
CA SER A 83 0.54 6.92 -22.80
C SER A 83 0.89 5.50 -23.27
N SER A 84 1.93 5.36 -24.09
CA SER A 84 2.40 4.08 -24.65
C SER A 84 2.89 3.04 -23.63
N LYS A 85 3.31 3.45 -22.41
CA LYS A 85 3.81 2.53 -21.38
C LYS A 85 2.77 2.18 -20.32
N THR A 86 1.67 2.93 -20.31
CA THR A 86 0.58 2.80 -19.36
C THR A 86 -0.32 1.65 -19.77
N ILE A 87 -0.70 0.81 -18.81
CA ILE A 87 -1.56 -0.35 -19.04
C ILE A 87 -3.01 0.11 -18.86
N GLU A 88 -3.81 0.04 -19.91
CA GLU A 88 -5.23 0.33 -19.81
C GLU A 88 -5.97 -0.84 -19.17
N VAL A 89 -6.94 -0.53 -18.30
CA VAL A 89 -7.81 -1.47 -17.62
C VAL A 89 -9.26 -1.07 -17.94
N PRO A 90 -9.91 -1.78 -18.88
CA PRO A 90 -11.23 -1.40 -19.36
C PRO A 90 -12.34 -1.90 -18.42
N GLY A 91 -13.51 -1.26 -18.45
CA GLY A 91 -14.74 -1.67 -17.76
C GLY A 91 -14.76 -1.43 -16.25
N PHE A 92 -13.79 -0.72 -15.70
CA PHE A 92 -13.70 -0.47 -14.26
C PHE A 92 -13.26 0.97 -13.99
N ALA A 93 -13.75 1.56 -12.89
CA ALA A 93 -13.34 2.90 -12.45
C ALA A 93 -12.04 2.87 -11.61
N GLY A 94 -11.69 1.71 -11.06
CA GLY A 94 -10.48 1.54 -10.27
C GLY A 94 -10.12 0.09 -10.00
N PHE A 95 -8.98 -0.09 -9.31
CA PHE A 95 -8.45 -1.41 -9.00
C PHE A 95 -9.37 -2.19 -8.05
N HIS A 96 -10.12 -1.49 -7.21
CA HIS A 96 -11.13 -2.10 -6.35
C HIS A 96 -12.19 -2.86 -7.16
N ASP A 97 -12.87 -2.17 -8.09
CA ASP A 97 -13.93 -2.76 -8.91
C ASP A 97 -13.38 -3.91 -9.76
N PHE A 98 -12.20 -3.72 -10.35
CA PHE A 98 -11.49 -4.76 -11.09
C PHE A 98 -11.20 -5.99 -10.21
N SER A 99 -10.70 -5.78 -8.99
CA SER A 99 -10.35 -6.88 -8.08
C SER A 99 -11.57 -7.62 -7.54
N ALA A 100 -12.69 -6.92 -7.36
CA ALA A 100 -13.96 -7.50 -6.93
C ALA A 100 -14.59 -8.35 -8.05
N ALA A 101 -14.49 -7.90 -9.31
CA ALA A 101 -15.01 -8.62 -10.46
C ALA A 101 -14.11 -9.78 -10.93
N CYS A 102 -12.80 -9.72 -10.66
CA CYS A 102 -11.81 -10.72 -11.07
C CYS A 102 -11.04 -11.35 -9.88
N PRO A 103 -11.72 -11.89 -8.85
CA PRO A 103 -11.08 -12.34 -7.62
C PRO A 103 -10.13 -13.51 -7.85
N GLU A 104 -10.48 -14.46 -8.72
CA GLU A 104 -9.64 -15.62 -9.01
C GLU A 104 -8.34 -15.24 -9.72
N GLN A 105 -8.41 -14.30 -10.66
CA GLN A 105 -7.25 -13.82 -11.39
C GLN A 105 -6.32 -13.06 -10.43
N VAL A 106 -6.85 -12.21 -9.56
CA VAL A 106 -6.07 -11.52 -8.52
C VAL A 106 -5.41 -12.52 -7.57
N ARG A 107 -6.15 -13.54 -7.09
CA ARG A 107 -5.58 -14.62 -6.26
C ARG A 107 -4.45 -15.33 -6.97
N SER A 108 -4.61 -15.67 -8.25
CA SER A 108 -3.59 -16.42 -9.02
C SER A 108 -2.25 -15.67 -9.08
N VAL A 109 -2.28 -14.34 -9.12
CA VAL A 109 -1.06 -13.53 -9.17
C VAL A 109 -0.47 -13.20 -7.80
N CYS A 110 -1.30 -13.20 -6.74
CA CYS A 110 -0.88 -13.02 -5.35
C CYS A 110 -0.39 -14.32 -4.68
N GLY A 111 -0.94 -15.48 -5.05
CA GLY A 111 -0.79 -16.75 -4.32
C GLY A 111 0.47 -17.57 -4.58
N GLY A 112 1.32 -17.23 -5.56
CA GLY A 112 2.38 -18.16 -6.03
C GLY A 112 3.84 -17.77 -5.83
N ALA A 113 4.16 -16.49 -5.55
CA ALA A 113 5.55 -15.99 -5.71
C ALA A 113 6.11 -15.18 -4.54
N TRP A 114 5.32 -14.87 -3.50
CA TRP A 114 5.75 -13.98 -2.42
C TRP A 114 6.86 -14.60 -1.53
N ARG A 115 6.95 -15.94 -1.46
CA ARG A 115 7.98 -16.66 -0.68
C ARG A 115 9.41 -16.21 -1.00
N LYS A 116 9.68 -15.90 -2.28
CA LYS A 116 11.01 -15.43 -2.75
C LYS A 116 11.27 -13.94 -2.47
N TYR A 117 10.22 -13.14 -2.31
CA TYR A 117 10.33 -11.69 -2.08
C TYR A 117 10.49 -11.33 -0.60
N LEU A 118 9.84 -12.05 0.31
CA LEU A 118 9.98 -11.79 1.74
C LEU A 118 11.38 -12.12 2.27
N GLN A 119 12.03 -13.17 1.77
CA GLN A 119 13.40 -13.51 2.19
C GLN A 119 14.43 -12.39 1.91
N ARG A 120 14.29 -11.65 0.80
CA ARG A 120 15.17 -10.52 0.47
C ARG A 120 14.79 -9.20 1.16
N GLY A 121 13.57 -9.05 1.67
CA GLY A 121 13.17 -7.87 2.46
C GLY A 121 13.49 -8.02 3.95
N HIS A 122 13.50 -9.26 4.45
CA HIS A 122 13.66 -9.59 5.86
C HIS A 122 15.06 -9.39 6.43
N TRP A 123 16.13 -9.28 5.61
CA TRP A 123 17.47 -9.00 6.15
C TRP A 123 17.53 -7.71 6.96
N ARG A 124 16.63 -6.75 6.73
CA ARG A 124 16.56 -5.52 7.53
C ARG A 124 15.91 -5.71 8.90
N MET A 125 15.20 -6.81 9.11
CA MET A 125 14.56 -7.13 10.40
C MET A 125 15.54 -7.73 11.41
N VAL A 126 16.80 -8.02 11.04
CA VAL A 126 17.85 -8.40 12.01
C VAL A 126 18.61 -7.20 12.60
N PHE A 127 18.37 -5.96 12.11
CA PHE A 127 19.00 -4.76 12.67
C PHE A 127 18.00 -3.86 13.39
N PRO A 128 18.37 -3.28 14.55
CA PRO A 128 17.52 -2.35 15.26
C PRO A 128 17.23 -1.09 14.44
N PHE A 129 15.98 -0.63 14.50
CA PHE A 129 15.60 0.67 13.95
C PHE A 129 15.89 1.76 14.97
N THR A 130 16.67 2.78 14.57
CA THR A 130 17.00 3.90 15.46
C THR A 130 16.01 5.06 15.30
N GLY A 131 15.84 5.87 16.35
CA GLY A 131 14.99 7.07 16.29
C GLY A 131 15.45 8.06 15.20
N ARG A 132 16.77 8.17 14.96
CA ARG A 132 17.31 8.98 13.84
C ARG A 132 16.86 8.45 12.48
N GLN A 133 16.80 7.13 12.29
CA GLN A 133 16.29 6.53 11.05
C GLN A 133 14.80 6.79 10.89
N GLN A 134 14.00 6.62 11.94
CA GLN A 134 12.57 6.90 11.91
C GLN A 134 12.29 8.38 11.64
N GLU A 135 13.06 9.30 12.21
CA GLU A 135 12.97 10.73 11.92
C GLU A 135 13.28 11.05 10.45
N ARG A 136 14.33 10.45 9.88
CA ARG A 136 14.63 10.57 8.44
C ARG A 136 13.51 10.01 7.58
N THR A 137 12.94 8.86 7.95
CA THR A 137 11.78 8.27 7.29
C THR A 137 10.59 9.21 7.34
N ALA A 138 10.25 9.77 8.51
CA ALA A 138 9.16 10.72 8.68
C ALA A 138 9.31 11.92 7.75
N ARG A 139 10.48 12.57 7.73
CA ARG A 139 10.77 13.71 6.84
C ARG A 139 10.61 13.33 5.35
N LYS A 140 11.17 12.19 4.94
CA LYS A 140 11.04 11.70 3.55
C LYS A 140 9.58 11.42 3.18
N LEU A 141 8.81 10.80 4.07
CA LEU A 141 7.39 10.54 3.83
C LEU A 141 6.60 11.83 3.74
N THR A 142 6.83 12.79 4.64
CA THR A 142 6.19 14.12 4.58
C THR A 142 6.39 14.78 3.22
N LEU A 143 7.60 14.75 2.66
CA LEU A 143 7.91 15.35 1.36
C LEU A 143 7.23 14.61 0.20
N ARG A 144 7.24 13.28 0.21
CA ARG A 144 6.62 12.46 -0.85
C ARG A 144 5.10 12.56 -0.84
N LEU A 145 4.50 12.53 0.34
CA LEU A 145 3.06 12.68 0.52
C LEU A 145 2.59 14.11 0.19
N ALA A 146 3.46 15.13 0.36
CA ALA A 146 3.19 16.49 -0.14
C ALA A 146 2.94 16.51 -1.65
N ARG A 147 3.66 15.65 -2.39
CA ARG A 147 3.57 15.47 -3.84
C ARG A 147 2.50 14.48 -4.26
N GLN A 148 1.64 14.05 -3.33
CA GLN A 148 0.56 13.08 -3.56
C GLN A 148 1.08 11.71 -4.04
N GLU A 149 2.31 11.34 -3.68
CA GLU A 149 2.86 10.02 -4.00
C GLU A 149 2.31 8.94 -3.06
N LEU A 150 1.87 7.81 -3.62
CA LEU A 150 1.63 6.59 -2.83
C LEU A 150 2.95 5.88 -2.49
N VAL A 151 3.10 5.54 -1.20
CA VAL A 151 4.30 4.91 -0.65
C VAL A 151 3.92 3.62 0.09
N ALA A 152 4.45 2.49 -0.38
CA ALA A 152 4.39 1.25 0.38
C ALA A 152 5.32 1.31 1.58
N LEU A 153 4.75 1.09 2.75
CA LEU A 153 5.41 1.03 4.05
C LEU A 153 5.34 -0.39 4.57
N HIS A 154 6.43 -0.82 5.18
CA HIS A 154 6.48 -1.95 6.07
C HIS A 154 6.41 -1.41 7.49
N ILE A 155 5.41 -1.86 8.25
CA ILE A 155 5.26 -1.57 9.68
C ILE A 155 5.60 -2.82 10.47
N LEU A 156 6.42 -2.65 11.50
CA LEU A 156 6.81 -3.74 12.38
C LEU A 156 7.10 -3.25 13.80
N LYS A 157 7.12 -4.15 14.77
CA LYS A 157 7.59 -3.85 16.13
C LYS A 157 8.87 -4.63 16.39
N PHE A 158 10.04 -4.01 16.34
CA PHE A 158 11.29 -4.69 16.67
C PHE A 158 11.63 -4.55 18.17
N PRO A 159 12.19 -5.58 18.85
CA PRO A 159 12.46 -6.94 18.37
C PRO A 159 11.28 -7.91 18.53
N ALA A 160 10.18 -7.50 19.17
CA ALA A 160 9.08 -8.39 19.55
C ALA A 160 8.31 -9.01 18.37
N LEU A 161 8.40 -8.40 17.19
CA LEU A 161 7.75 -8.76 15.91
C LEU A 161 6.25 -9.07 16.03
N THR A 162 5.56 -8.48 17.01
CA THR A 162 4.11 -8.64 17.22
C THR A 162 3.28 -8.01 16.11
N ILE A 163 3.90 -7.22 15.24
CA ILE A 163 3.36 -6.77 13.96
C ILE A 163 4.49 -6.80 12.94
N ASN A 164 4.15 -7.22 11.72
CA ASN A 164 5.02 -7.32 10.56
C ASN A 164 4.10 -7.29 9.33
N HIS A 165 3.84 -6.10 8.79
CA HIS A 165 2.72 -5.89 7.85
C HIS A 165 2.98 -4.76 6.85
N ALA A 166 2.56 -4.91 5.59
CA ALA A 166 2.66 -3.83 4.60
C ALA A 166 1.37 -3.01 4.48
N VAL A 167 1.53 -1.69 4.42
CA VAL A 167 0.45 -0.70 4.26
C VAL A 167 0.81 0.32 3.18
N LEU A 168 -0.18 1.04 2.65
CA LEU A 168 0.05 2.08 1.63
C LEU A 168 -0.22 3.46 2.19
N ALA A 169 0.81 4.21 2.52
CA ALA A 169 0.68 5.62 2.89
C ALA A 169 0.26 6.46 1.68
N TYR A 170 -0.74 7.30 1.89
CA TYR A 170 -1.31 8.15 0.84
C TYR A 170 -1.52 9.60 1.27
N GLN A 171 -1.51 9.90 2.58
CA GLN A 171 -1.74 11.25 3.08
C GLN A 171 -0.95 11.55 4.35
N ARG A 172 -0.46 12.78 4.48
CA ARG A 172 0.07 13.33 5.73
C ARG A 172 -1.00 14.18 6.43
N VAL A 173 -1.02 14.11 7.75
CA VAL A 173 -1.82 14.97 8.62
C VAL A 173 -0.85 15.87 9.35
N GLU A 174 -1.04 17.18 9.22
CA GLU A 174 -0.20 18.19 9.82
C GLU A 174 -1.02 19.05 10.76
N LYS A 175 -0.43 19.40 11.91
CA LYS A 175 -0.95 20.37 12.88
C LYS A 175 0.14 21.40 13.15
N ASP A 176 -0.20 22.67 13.01
CA ASP A 176 0.74 23.80 13.19
C ASP A 176 2.03 23.65 12.37
N GLY A 177 1.90 23.17 11.13
CA GLY A 177 3.03 22.95 10.21
C GLY A 177 3.92 21.75 10.54
N ARG A 178 3.55 20.94 11.54
CA ARG A 178 4.30 19.74 11.97
C ARG A 178 3.53 18.47 11.64
N LEU A 179 4.26 17.41 11.28
CA LEU A 179 3.66 16.09 11.04
C LEU A 179 3.04 15.57 12.34
N GLU A 180 1.74 15.29 12.31
CA GLU A 180 1.01 14.65 13.41
C GLU A 180 0.80 13.16 13.11
N ALA A 181 0.41 12.82 11.88
CA ALA A 181 0.16 11.44 11.48
C ALA A 181 0.34 11.23 9.98
N ILE A 182 0.46 9.97 9.59
CA ILE A 182 0.36 9.50 8.21
C ILE A 182 -0.85 8.59 8.11
N LEU A 183 -1.74 8.85 7.16
CA LEU A 183 -2.83 7.95 6.82
C LEU A 183 -2.36 6.94 5.77
N ALA A 184 -2.72 5.69 6.01
CA ALA A 184 -2.40 4.57 5.15
C ALA A 184 -3.62 3.69 4.89
N TYR A 185 -3.65 3.08 3.72
CA TYR A 185 -4.54 1.96 3.44
C TYR A 185 -3.95 0.69 4.02
N ASP A 186 -4.74 0.01 4.84
CA ASP A 186 -4.42 -1.28 5.43
C ASP A 186 -5.24 -2.38 4.73
N PRO A 187 -4.59 -3.33 4.02
CA PRO A 187 -5.27 -4.47 3.43
C PRO A 187 -6.09 -5.33 4.42
N ASN A 188 -5.81 -5.27 5.73
CA ASN A 188 -6.52 -6.05 6.75
C ASN A 188 -7.81 -5.36 7.22
N GLN A 189 -7.83 -4.03 7.16
CA GLN A 189 -8.95 -3.19 7.58
C GLN A 189 -9.25 -2.20 6.47
N PRO A 190 -9.67 -2.68 5.29
CA PRO A 190 -9.71 -1.86 4.08
C PRO A 190 -10.72 -0.71 4.13
N ARG A 191 -11.73 -0.82 5.01
CA ARG A 191 -12.81 0.16 5.16
C ARG A 191 -12.40 1.39 5.96
N GLU A 192 -11.30 1.31 6.71
CA GLU A 192 -10.88 2.36 7.62
C GLU A 192 -9.43 2.75 7.33
N PRO A 193 -9.12 4.06 7.30
CA PRO A 193 -7.75 4.50 7.14
C PRO A 193 -6.95 4.18 8.41
N LEU A 194 -5.81 3.52 8.23
CA LEU A 194 -4.85 3.32 9.30
C LEU A 194 -4.10 4.62 9.57
N SER A 195 -4.06 5.06 10.84
CA SER A 195 -3.33 6.24 11.26
C SER A 195 -2.01 5.86 11.96
N LEU A 196 -0.90 6.25 11.36
CA LEU A 196 0.45 6.13 11.93
C LEU A 196 0.83 7.47 12.56
N ARG A 197 0.64 7.60 13.88
CA ARG A 197 0.91 8.85 14.61
C ARG A 197 2.40 9.05 14.77
N TRP A 198 2.87 10.28 14.57
CA TRP A 198 4.26 10.66 14.76
C TRP A 198 4.47 11.26 16.15
N ASN A 199 5.40 10.69 16.92
CA ASN A 199 5.87 11.29 18.17
C ASN A 199 7.27 11.88 17.94
N PRO A 200 7.42 13.23 17.93
CA PRO A 200 8.71 13.88 17.67
C PRO A 200 9.71 13.74 18.82
N GLU A 201 9.25 13.62 20.07
CA GLU A 201 10.12 13.47 21.25
C GLU A 201 10.78 12.09 21.26
N LEU A 202 9.98 11.04 21.03
CA LEU A 202 10.46 9.67 20.95
C LEU A 202 11.11 9.35 19.59
N LYS A 203 10.85 10.18 18.57
CA LYS A 203 11.21 9.94 17.17
C LYS A 203 10.71 8.59 16.68
N ARG A 204 9.46 8.26 17.01
CA ARG A 204 8.82 6.99 16.67
C ARG A 204 7.43 7.20 16.12
N PHE A 205 6.98 6.22 15.36
CA PHE A 205 5.58 6.09 15.01
C PHE A 205 4.85 5.26 16.06
N SER A 206 3.56 5.52 16.23
CA SER A 206 2.66 4.68 17.00
C SER A 206 1.39 4.38 16.21
N MET A 207 0.78 3.27 16.57
CA MET A 207 -0.47 2.79 15.98
C MET A 207 -1.45 2.49 17.10
N ALA A 208 -2.73 2.84 16.88
CA ALA A 208 -3.80 2.46 17.78
C ALA A 208 -3.97 0.92 17.80
N PRO A 209 -4.54 0.36 18.89
CA PRO A 209 -4.94 -1.04 18.89
C PRO A 209 -5.98 -1.31 17.80
N ASN A 210 -5.93 -2.52 17.23
CA ASN A 210 -6.90 -3.01 16.26
C ASN A 210 -7.05 -4.54 16.38
N SER A 211 -7.76 -5.18 15.44
CA SER A 211 -8.07 -6.61 15.54
C SER A 211 -6.85 -7.54 15.49
N TYR A 212 -5.67 -7.05 15.11
CA TYR A 212 -4.46 -7.87 14.97
C TYR A 212 -3.21 -7.26 15.61
N PHE A 213 -3.31 -6.08 16.24
CA PHE A 213 -2.22 -5.42 16.95
C PHE A 213 -2.73 -4.75 18.22
N ALA A 214 -2.06 -5.00 19.35
CA ALA A 214 -2.43 -4.44 20.65
C ALA A 214 -2.18 -2.92 20.80
N GLY A 215 -1.62 -2.27 19.78
CA GLY A 215 -1.29 -0.85 19.81
C GLY A 215 0.12 -0.57 20.34
N GLY A 216 0.52 0.70 20.20
CA GLY A 216 1.78 1.24 20.72
C GLY A 216 2.80 1.58 19.64
N LEU A 217 4.07 1.65 20.05
CA LEU A 217 5.18 2.06 19.17
C LEU A 217 5.46 1.01 18.09
N ILE A 218 5.76 1.50 16.90
CA ILE A 218 6.13 0.72 15.73
C ILE A 218 7.29 1.40 14.99
N ASP A 219 8.01 0.60 14.22
CA ASP A 219 8.99 1.04 13.24
C ASP A 219 8.38 1.03 11.84
N VAL A 220 8.66 2.08 11.09
CA VAL A 220 8.19 2.26 9.71
C VAL A 220 9.38 2.23 8.76
N SER A 221 9.26 1.45 7.68
CA SER A 221 10.29 1.37 6.63
C SER A 221 9.63 1.36 5.25
N PRO A 222 9.98 2.29 4.34
CA PRO A 222 9.49 2.20 2.97
C PRO A 222 10.05 0.96 2.24
N VAL A 223 9.20 0.25 1.49
CA VAL A 223 9.54 -1.06 0.89
C VAL A 223 10.30 -0.94 -0.43
N TYR A 224 9.97 0.06 -1.24
CA TYR A 224 10.47 0.18 -2.63
C TYR A 224 11.26 1.47 -2.90
N SER A 225 11.86 2.07 -1.87
CA SER A 225 12.77 3.21 -2.04
C SER A 225 14.21 2.73 -2.24
N SER A 226 14.95 3.37 -3.16
CA SER A 226 16.41 3.25 -3.18
C SER A 226 16.97 3.87 -1.90
N TRP A 227 17.90 3.16 -1.28
CA TRP A 227 18.59 3.59 -0.06
C TRP A 227 19.60 4.72 -0.30
N TRP A 228 20.10 4.79 -1.53
CA TRP A 228 20.93 5.85 -2.06
C TRP A 228 20.01 6.98 -2.53
N ASN A 229 19.70 7.91 -1.63
CA ASN A 229 19.27 9.29 -1.87
C ASN A 229 19.02 9.98 -0.52
#